data_AF-A0A6N8ILI6-F1
#
_entry.id   AF-A0A6N8ILI6-F1
#
_cell.length_a   1.000
_cell.length_b   1.000
_cell.length_c   1.000
_cell.angle_alpha   90.00
_cell.angle_beta   90.00
_cell.angle_gamma   90.00
#
_symmetry.space_group_name_H-M   'P 1'
#
loop_
_entity.id
_entity.type
_entity.pdbx_description
1 polymer ?
#
loop_
_entity_poly.entity_id
_entity_poly.type
_entity_poly.pdbx_seq_one_letter_code
_entity_poly.pdbx_strand_id
1 'polypeptide(L)'
;MAAGGEASPAPFALLARAHIERLGVSKAEFCRRTLLSEKTYERIRYGRIADRPRPETVMQVCVGLGLPLPDAEELFNAAGYHLGGCVLHEAYRALLAQGGLTVYGCDAALRSLGLPPLARWAEEP
;
A
#
# COMPACT_ATOMS: atom_id res chain seq x y z
N MET A 1 4.59 -8.84 37.37
CA MET A 1 3.18 -9.05 36.98
C MET A 1 2.80 -7.96 35.99
N ALA A 2 2.50 -8.38 34.77
CA ALA A 2 1.77 -7.74 33.67
C ALA A 2 1.72 -6.20 33.54
N ALA A 3 2.26 -5.71 32.42
CA ALA A 3 1.54 -4.79 31.54
C ALA A 3 2.07 -5.00 30.11
N GLY A 4 1.84 -6.21 29.57
CA GLY A 4 1.91 -6.43 28.13
C GLY A 4 0.72 -5.73 27.50
N GLY A 5 0.83 -4.43 27.29
CA GLY A 5 -0.12 -3.72 26.44
C GLY A 5 0.05 -4.27 25.04
N GLU A 6 -0.84 -5.17 24.64
CA GLU A 6 -0.99 -5.51 23.23
C GLU A 6 -1.33 -4.19 22.53
N ALA A 7 -0.33 -3.59 21.88
CA ALA A 7 -0.53 -2.40 21.08
C ALA A 7 -1.64 -2.73 20.09
N SER A 8 -2.75 -1.98 20.16
CA SER A 8 -3.85 -2.17 19.22
C SER A 8 -3.28 -2.01 17.81
N PRO A 9 -3.59 -2.94 16.90
CA PRO A 9 -3.03 -2.90 15.56
C PRO A 9 -3.40 -1.59 14.86
N ALA A 10 -2.43 -1.00 14.17
CA ALA A 10 -2.63 0.24 13.43
C ALA A 10 -3.86 0.16 12.50
N PRO A 11 -4.66 1.25 12.36
CA PRO A 11 -5.85 1.25 11.50
C PRO A 11 -5.56 0.78 10.07
N PHE A 12 -4.44 1.21 9.48
CA PHE A 12 -3.98 0.73 8.18
C PHE A 12 -3.80 -0.80 8.13
N ALA A 13 -3.16 -1.39 9.15
CA ALA A 13 -2.93 -2.83 9.16
C ALA A 13 -4.23 -3.64 9.24
N LEU A 14 -5.19 -3.17 10.03
CA LEU A 14 -6.51 -3.80 10.14
C LEU A 14 -7.23 -3.82 8.80
N LEU A 15 -7.32 -2.68 8.12
CA LEU A 15 -7.99 -2.58 6.82
C LEU A 15 -7.24 -3.37 5.74
N ALA A 16 -5.92 -3.21 5.64
CA ALA A 16 -5.12 -3.92 4.66
C ALA A 16 -5.24 -5.45 4.85
N ARG A 17 -5.25 -5.93 6.11
CA ARG A 17 -5.48 -7.33 6.42
C ARG A 17 -6.87 -7.79 5.98
N ALA A 18 -7.91 -7.00 6.24
CA ALA A 18 -9.27 -7.32 5.82
C ALA A 18 -9.39 -7.44 4.30
N HIS A 19 -8.73 -6.56 3.53
CA HIS A 19 -8.69 -6.67 2.07
C HIS A 19 -7.95 -7.93 1.60
N ILE A 20 -6.78 -8.24 2.19
CA ILE A 20 -6.01 -9.46 1.86
C ILE A 20 -6.88 -10.72 2.09
N GLU A 21 -7.59 -10.77 3.22
CA GLU A 21 -8.48 -11.89 3.58
C GLU A 21 -9.66 -11.99 2.63
N ARG A 22 -10.35 -10.87 2.39
CA ARG A 22 -11.52 -10.81 1.49
C ARG A 22 -11.19 -11.24 0.07
N LEU A 23 -10.01 -10.88 -0.43
CA LEU A 23 -9.55 -11.21 -1.77
C LEU A 23 -8.91 -12.61 -1.87
N GLY A 24 -8.69 -13.30 -0.75
CA GLY A 24 -8.06 -14.63 -0.73
C GLY A 24 -6.63 -14.63 -1.26
N VAL A 25 -5.90 -13.52 -1.14
CA VAL A 25 -4.55 -13.37 -1.71
C VAL A 25 -3.53 -14.08 -0.82
N SER A 26 -2.75 -15.00 -1.40
CA SER A 26 -1.67 -15.70 -0.68
C SER A 26 -0.49 -14.76 -0.39
N LYS A 27 0.37 -15.12 0.58
CA LYS A 27 1.60 -14.37 0.88
C LYS A 27 2.46 -14.16 -0.38
N ALA A 28 2.69 -15.22 -1.14
CA ALA A 28 3.51 -15.17 -2.36
C ALA A 28 2.88 -14.25 -3.43
N GLU A 29 1.56 -14.34 -3.60
CA GLU A 29 0.83 -13.49 -4.53
C GLU A 29 0.88 -12.01 -4.10
N PHE A 30 0.68 -11.73 -2.81
CA PHE A 30 0.77 -10.39 -2.26
C PHE A 30 2.16 -9.77 -2.52
N CYS A 31 3.23 -10.49 -2.17
CA CYS A 31 4.59 -10.00 -2.37
C CYS A 31 4.88 -9.75 -3.86
N ARG A 32 4.42 -10.65 -4.74
CA ARG A 32 4.58 -10.49 -6.19
C ARG A 32 3.87 -9.26 -6.74
N ARG A 33 2.62 -9.01 -6.31
CA ARG A 33 1.81 -7.90 -6.84
C ARG A 33 2.19 -6.54 -6.26
N THR A 34 2.55 -6.49 -4.97
CA THR A 34 2.87 -5.24 -4.26
C THR A 34 4.34 -4.86 -4.34
N LEU A 35 5.22 -5.80 -4.72
CA LEU A 35 6.68 -5.68 -4.61
C LEU A 35 7.17 -5.44 -3.17
N LEU A 36 6.34 -5.74 -2.17
CA LEU A 36 6.71 -5.66 -0.77
C LEU A 36 7.34 -6.98 -0.30
N SER A 37 8.23 -6.88 0.69
CA SER A 37 8.86 -8.05 1.29
C SER A 37 7.86 -8.92 2.07
N GLU A 38 8.17 -10.21 2.23
CA GLU A 38 7.42 -11.09 3.13
C GLU A 38 7.34 -10.56 4.56
N LYS A 39 8.40 -9.90 5.04
CA LYS A 39 8.44 -9.24 6.35
C LYS A 39 7.39 -8.14 6.46
N THR A 40 7.16 -7.38 5.38
CA THR A 40 6.10 -6.36 5.34
C THR A 40 4.73 -7.01 5.35
N TYR A 41 4.52 -8.08 4.57
CA TYR A 41 3.28 -8.86 4.60
C TYR A 41 2.97 -9.38 6.00
N GLU A 42 3.94 -9.99 6.68
CA GLU A 42 3.75 -10.51 8.05
C GLU A 42 3.44 -9.39 9.04
N ARG A 43 4.10 -8.24 8.91
CA ARG A 43 3.80 -7.05 9.71
C ARG A 43 2.36 -6.58 9.51
N ILE A 44 1.85 -6.56 8.28
CA ILE A 44 0.44 -6.22 8.02
C ILE A 44 -0.48 -7.29 8.63
N ARG A 45 -0.20 -8.57 8.34
CA ARG A 45 -1.00 -9.71 8.79
C ARG A 45 -1.17 -9.76 10.31
N TYR A 46 -0.10 -9.47 11.04
CA TYR A 46 -0.06 -9.51 12.50
C TYR A 46 -0.21 -8.15 13.16
N GLY A 47 -0.53 -7.08 12.41
CA GLY A 47 -0.77 -5.76 13.00
C GLY A 47 0.48 -5.07 13.57
N ARG A 48 1.67 -5.43 13.08
CA ARG A 48 3.00 -4.95 13.54
C ARG A 48 3.67 -3.98 12.56
N ILE A 49 2.97 -3.51 11.53
CA ILE A 49 3.47 -2.42 10.68
C ILE A 49 3.37 -1.10 11.45
N ALA A 50 4.21 -0.13 11.10
CA ALA A 50 4.15 1.20 11.70
C ALA A 50 2.76 1.83 11.54
N ASP A 51 2.33 2.63 12.52
CA ASP A 51 1.05 3.35 12.48
C ASP A 51 0.89 4.22 11.24
N ARG A 52 2.00 4.82 10.81
CA ARG A 52 2.11 5.61 9.60
C ARG A 52 3.14 4.98 8.65
N PRO A 53 2.75 3.96 7.86
CA PRO A 53 3.62 3.43 6.81
C PRO A 53 3.89 4.52 5.77
N ARG A 54 4.92 4.35 4.96
CA ARG A 54 5.23 5.33 3.90
C ARG A 54 4.10 5.36 2.85
N PRO A 55 3.81 6.51 2.23
CA PRO A 55 2.73 6.61 1.24
C PRO A 55 2.97 5.69 0.04
N GLU A 56 4.22 5.45 -0.34
CA GLU A 56 4.60 4.47 -1.37
C GLU A 56 4.16 3.06 -0.97
N THR A 57 4.36 2.67 0.30
CA THR A 57 3.93 1.35 0.81
C THR A 57 2.41 1.21 0.77
N VAL A 58 1.68 2.27 1.13
CA VAL A 58 0.20 2.28 1.05
C VAL A 58 -0.25 2.14 -0.40
N MET A 59 0.35 2.90 -1.32
CA MET A 59 0.07 2.83 -2.75
C MET A 59 0.34 1.43 -3.33
N GLN A 60 1.49 0.83 -2.99
CA GLN A 60 1.85 -0.53 -3.39
C GLN A 60 0.80 -1.57 -2.96
N VAL A 61 0.27 -1.44 -1.73
CA VAL A 61 -0.82 -2.31 -1.25
C VAL A 61 -2.09 -2.07 -2.06
N CYS A 62 -2.49 -0.82 -2.28
CA CYS A 62 -3.72 -0.50 -3.02
C CYS A 62 -3.67 -1.03 -4.46
N VAL A 63 -2.57 -0.77 -5.17
CA VAL A 63 -2.34 -1.20 -6.55
C VAL A 63 -2.19 -2.73 -6.62
N GLY A 64 -1.36 -3.32 -5.75
CA GLY A 64 -1.12 -4.76 -5.78
C GLY A 64 -2.34 -5.60 -5.40
N LEU A 65 -3.25 -5.07 -4.59
CA LEU A 65 -4.54 -5.71 -4.30
C LEU A 65 -5.63 -5.36 -5.32
N GLY A 66 -5.36 -4.44 -6.26
CA GLY A 66 -6.34 -4.00 -7.26
C GLY A 66 -7.56 -3.32 -6.64
N LEU A 67 -7.34 -2.51 -5.60
CA LEU A 67 -8.44 -1.88 -4.87
C LEU A 67 -9.09 -0.76 -5.70
N PRO A 68 -10.43 -0.64 -5.68
CA PRO A 68 -11.10 0.51 -6.26
C PRO A 68 -10.75 1.78 -5.46
N LEU A 69 -10.89 2.94 -6.10
CA LEU A 69 -10.51 4.23 -5.51
C LEU A 69 -11.08 4.47 -4.10
N PRO A 70 -12.37 4.18 -3.79
CA PRO A 70 -12.90 4.39 -2.43
C PRO A 70 -12.16 3.60 -1.35
N ASP A 71 -11.90 2.31 -1.60
CA ASP A 71 -11.15 1.43 -0.68
C ASP A 71 -9.70 1.92 -0.51
N ALA A 72 -9.10 2.42 -1.60
CA ALA A 72 -7.76 2.97 -1.55
C ALA A 72 -7.69 4.28 -0.76
N GLU A 73 -8.65 5.19 -0.97
CA GLU A 73 -8.77 6.44 -0.18
C GLU A 73 -8.94 6.13 1.32
N GLU A 74 -9.71 5.10 1.67
CA GLU A 74 -9.85 4.63 3.05
C GLU A 74 -8.52 4.16 3.65
N LEU A 75 -7.74 3.36 2.90
CA LEU A 75 -6.41 2.92 3.34
C LEU A 75 -5.42 4.08 3.51
N PHE A 76 -5.44 5.06 2.62
CA PHE A 76 -4.61 6.26 2.76
C PHE A 76 -4.99 7.05 4.01
N ASN A 77 -6.29 7.27 4.25
CA ASN A 77 -6.77 7.97 5.44
C ASN A 77 -6.38 7.20 6.72
N ALA A 78 -6.49 5.87 6.73
CA ALA A 78 -6.10 5.02 7.85
C ALA A 78 -4.58 5.01 8.12
N ALA A 79 -3.77 5.33 7.10
CA ALA A 79 -2.33 5.55 7.23
C ALA A 79 -1.96 7.01 7.55
N GLY A 80 -2.94 7.91 7.70
CA GLY A 80 -2.69 9.33 8.00
C GLY A 80 -2.26 10.16 6.78
N TYR A 81 -2.74 9.78 5.59
CA TYR A 81 -2.53 10.51 4.34
C TYR A 81 -3.87 10.84 3.68
N HIS A 82 -3.89 11.93 2.92
CA HIS A 82 -4.99 12.27 2.05
C HIS A 82 -4.50 12.27 0.61
N LEU A 83 -5.27 11.67 -0.31
CA LEU A 83 -4.96 11.61 -1.74
C LEU A 83 -5.25 12.96 -2.44
N GLY A 84 -4.61 14.01 -1.97
CA GLY A 84 -4.72 15.38 -2.48
C GLY A 84 -3.79 16.33 -1.74
N GLY A 85 -3.71 17.59 -2.20
CA GLY A 85 -2.95 18.64 -1.55
C GLY A 85 -1.45 18.66 -1.88
N CYS A 86 -0.95 17.67 -2.62
CA CYS A 86 0.35 17.75 -3.28
C CYS A 86 0.34 16.95 -4.59
N VAL A 87 1.23 17.34 -5.51
CA VAL A 87 1.33 16.75 -6.86
C VAL A 87 1.50 15.23 -6.82
N LEU A 88 2.27 14.71 -5.86
CA LEU A 88 2.49 13.27 -5.73
C LEU A 88 1.20 12.51 -5.37
N HIS A 89 0.43 13.01 -4.40
CA HIS A 89 -0.80 12.37 -3.97
C HIS A 89 -1.92 12.52 -5.01
N GLU A 90 -1.96 13.63 -5.74
CA GLU A 90 -2.86 13.79 -6.89
C GLU A 90 -2.54 12.80 -8.00
N ALA A 91 -1.25 12.56 -8.28
CA ALA A 91 -0.83 11.53 -9.22
C ALA A 91 -1.23 10.13 -8.74
N TYR A 92 -1.06 9.81 -7.45
CA TYR A 92 -1.52 8.53 -6.89
C TYR A 92 -3.03 8.35 -7.04
N ARG A 93 -3.80 9.39 -6.75
CA ARG A 93 -5.26 9.37 -6.93
C ARG A 93 -5.65 9.08 -8.38
N ALA A 94 -5.02 9.76 -9.33
CA ALA A 94 -5.28 9.58 -10.75
C ALA A 94 -4.96 8.14 -11.21
N LEU A 95 -3.84 7.57 -10.76
CA LEU A 95 -3.46 6.19 -11.06
C LEU A 95 -4.43 5.16 -10.46
N LEU A 96 -4.89 5.38 -9.23
CA LEU A 96 -5.89 4.54 -8.58
C LEU A 96 -7.27 4.65 -9.26
N ALA A 97 -7.65 5.85 -9.69
CA ALA A 97 -8.90 6.10 -10.42
C ALA A 97 -8.91 5.44 -11.80
N GLN A 98 -7.76 5.40 -12.48
CA GLN A 98 -7.60 4.68 -13.74
C GLN A 98 -7.81 3.17 -13.55
N GLY A 99 -7.28 2.61 -12.46
CA GLY A 99 -7.38 1.19 -12.15
C GLY A 99 -6.58 0.29 -13.11
N GLY A 100 -6.50 -1.00 -12.78
CA GLY A 100 -5.90 -2.03 -13.65
C GLY A 100 -4.38 -1.96 -13.84
N LEU A 101 -3.70 -1.01 -13.18
CA LEU A 101 -2.23 -0.89 -13.23
C LEU A 101 -1.56 -1.85 -12.25
N THR A 102 -0.35 -2.27 -12.58
CA THR A 102 0.59 -2.93 -11.66
C THR A 102 1.49 -1.90 -11.01
N VAL A 103 2.23 -2.27 -9.96
CA VAL A 103 3.24 -1.39 -9.35
C VAL A 103 4.28 -0.92 -10.37
N TYR A 104 4.71 -1.80 -11.29
CA TYR A 104 5.59 -1.42 -12.40
C TYR A 104 4.97 -0.39 -13.35
N GLY A 105 3.68 -0.54 -13.67
CA GLY A 105 2.94 0.43 -14.48
C GLY A 105 2.83 1.79 -13.79
N CYS A 106 2.58 1.81 -12.49
CA CYS A 106 2.59 3.02 -11.69
C CYS A 106 3.99 3.66 -11.65
N ASP A 107 5.06 2.89 -11.47
CA ASP A 107 6.44 3.41 -11.49
C ASP A 107 6.78 4.06 -12.83
N ALA A 108 6.41 3.43 -13.95
CA ALA A 108 6.61 4.00 -15.28
C ALA A 108 5.86 5.33 -15.46
N ALA A 109 4.60 5.38 -15.01
CA ALA A 109 3.79 6.59 -15.06
C ALA A 109 4.31 7.70 -14.14
N LEU A 110 4.79 7.37 -12.95
CA LEU A 110 5.38 8.36 -12.03
C LEU A 110 6.69 8.93 -12.59
N ARG A 111 7.55 8.06 -13.15
CA ARG A 111 8.80 8.49 -13.79
C ARG A 111 8.56 9.44 -14.96
N SER A 112 7.57 9.19 -15.81
CA SER A 112 7.25 10.08 -16.94
C SER A 112 6.76 11.46 -16.50
N LEU A 113 6.22 11.56 -15.27
CA LEU A 113 5.83 12.81 -14.62
C LEU A 113 6.95 13.47 -13.80
N GLY A 114 8.15 12.88 -13.76
CA GLY A 114 9.26 13.36 -12.91
C GLY A 114 9.05 13.13 -11.41
N LEU A 115 8.14 12.22 -11.04
CA LEU A 115 7.79 11.88 -9.66
C LEU A 115 8.56 10.64 -9.17
N PRO A 116 8.77 10.51 -7.84
CA PRO A 116 9.45 9.35 -7.28
C PRO A 116 8.65 8.06 -7.52
N PRO A 117 9.32 6.94 -7.87
CA PRO A 117 8.67 5.64 -8.02
C PRO A 117 8.25 5.06 -6.66
N LEU A 118 7.30 4.13 -6.69
CA LEU A 118 6.81 3.38 -5.54
C LEU A 118 7.85 2.36 -5.05
N ALA A 119 8.39 1.56 -5.98
CA ALA A 119 9.43 0.60 -5.67
C ALA A 119 10.81 1.20 -5.93
N ARG A 120 11.65 1.26 -4.90
CA ARG A 120 13.06 1.70 -5.04
C ARG A 120 13.95 0.72 -5.81
N TRP A 121 13.44 -0.47 -6.14
CA TRP A 121 14.20 -1.59 -6.74
C TRP A 121 13.53 -2.09 -8.02
N ALA A 122 13.32 -1.18 -8.97
CA ALA A 122 13.22 -1.55 -10.37
C ALA A 122 14.42 -0.92 -11.09
N GLU A 123 15.62 -1.42 -10.76
CA GLU A 123 16.67 -1.52 -11.76
C GLU A 123 16.12 -2.44 -12.86
N GLU A 124 16.06 -1.93 -14.08
CA GLU A 124 15.70 -2.72 -15.26
C GLU A 124 16.67 -3.91 -15.41
N PRO A 125 16.22 -5.05 -15.94
CA PRO A 125 17.07 -6.23 -16.14
C PRO A 125 18.28 -5.96 -17.04
#